data_AF-A0A7X5BPU7-F1
#
_entry.id   AF-A0A7X5BPU7-F1
#
_cell.length_a   1.000
_cell.length_b   1.000
_cell.length_c   1.000
_cell.angle_alpha   90.00
_cell.angle_beta   90.00
_cell.angle_gamma   90.00
#
_symmetry.space_group_name_H-M   'P 1'
#
loop_
_entity.id
_entity.type
_entity.pdbx_description
1 polymer ?
#
loop_
_entity_poly.entity_id
_entity_poly.type
_entity_poly.pdbx_seq_one_letter_code
_entity_poly.pdbx_strand_id
1 'polypeptide(L)'
;MTRTRQGPGAVAYDDVNELIATATRLMQKDAAPDTLTPDDLRRIGEELDIPARYVDQALEALARRREEQAREAQARERLSRQRRARLKQGAWAGVALAGVLAVSGLVVRNGLTTTLAEVAQKRSQVRNVVERRETLHARLDQLTPGLNRDAEVAGADNRVAVEQRRYDERAAAYNASAASFPTSWVVRLSGLPPSLPLSSEVSSW
;
A
#
# COMPACT_ATOMS: atom_id res chain seq x y z
N MET A 1 -20.15 54.33 30.08
CA MET A 1 -20.22 53.42 28.90
C MET A 1 -18.77 53.25 28.43
N THR A 2 -18.14 52.08 28.31
CA THR A 2 -18.64 50.73 28.09
C THR A 2 -17.57 49.74 28.55
N ARG A 3 -17.99 48.70 29.27
CA ARG A 3 -17.19 47.55 29.67
C ARG A 3 -17.04 46.63 28.46
N THR A 4 -15.82 46.32 28.03
CA THR A 4 -15.55 45.18 27.13
C THR A 4 -14.89 44.07 27.92
N ARG A 5 -15.63 42.98 28.05
CA ARG A 5 -15.23 41.69 28.62
C ARG A 5 -14.85 40.82 27.40
N GLN A 6 -13.62 40.33 27.31
CA GLN A 6 -13.25 39.28 26.35
C GLN A 6 -12.66 38.08 27.10
N GLY A 7 -13.13 36.89 26.71
CA GLY A 7 -12.91 35.61 27.38
C GLY A 7 -11.60 34.90 27.00
N PRO A 8 -11.35 33.74 27.60
CA PRO A 8 -10.06 33.05 27.59
C PRO A 8 -9.91 32.22 26.32
N GLY A 9 -8.99 32.59 25.44
CA GLY A 9 -8.82 31.85 24.17
C GLY A 9 -7.73 32.37 23.23
N ALA A 10 -6.74 33.09 23.74
CA ALA A 10 -5.57 33.46 22.95
C ALA A 10 -4.35 33.36 23.88
N VAL A 11 -3.69 32.20 23.87
CA VAL A 11 -2.36 32.05 24.46
C VAL A 11 -1.46 32.99 23.68
N ALA A 12 -1.08 34.10 24.31
CA ALA A 12 -0.21 35.10 23.72
C ALA A 12 1.13 34.43 23.42
N TYR A 13 1.68 34.67 22.24
CA TYR A 13 3.02 34.17 21.86
C TYR A 13 4.12 34.58 22.87
N ASP A 14 3.85 35.56 23.73
CA ASP A 14 4.72 35.94 24.86
C ASP A 14 4.86 34.84 25.92
N ASP A 15 3.81 34.04 26.19
CA ASP A 15 3.87 32.98 27.20
C ASP A 15 4.82 31.85 26.78
N VAL A 16 4.91 31.58 25.47
CA VAL A 16 5.83 30.54 24.93
C VAL A 16 7.28 31.01 25.02
N ASN A 17 7.54 32.30 24.76
CA ASN A 17 8.87 32.87 24.92
C ASN A 17 9.29 32.94 26.39
N GLU A 18 8.36 33.21 27.31
CA GLU A 18 8.60 33.14 28.75
C GLU A 18 8.87 31.70 29.19
N LEU A 19 8.19 30.70 28.61
CA LEU A 19 8.43 29.29 28.89
C LEU A 19 9.77 28.81 28.33
N ILE A 20 10.18 29.27 27.14
CA ILE A 20 11.53 29.02 26.58
C ILE A 20 12.59 29.72 27.42
N ALA A 21 12.37 30.96 27.86
CA ALA A 21 13.29 31.69 28.73
C ALA A 21 13.39 31.05 30.12
N THR A 22 12.28 30.56 30.66
CA THR A 22 12.22 29.86 31.95
C THR A 22 12.85 28.48 31.85
N ALA A 23 12.63 27.74 30.76
CA ALA A 23 13.32 26.48 30.47
C ALA A 23 14.82 26.68 30.26
N THR A 24 15.23 27.73 29.54
CA THR A 24 16.65 28.08 29.33
C THR A 24 17.30 28.51 30.65
N ARG A 25 16.58 29.26 31.50
CA ARG A 25 17.03 29.64 32.84
C ARG A 25 17.09 28.45 33.80
N LEU A 26 16.18 27.48 33.70
CA LEU A 26 16.26 26.22 34.44
C LEU A 26 17.44 25.37 33.97
N MET A 27 17.64 25.24 32.66
CA MET A 27 18.79 24.53 32.08
C MET A 27 20.14 25.22 32.39
N GLN A 28 20.18 26.55 32.48
CA GLN A 28 21.38 27.29 32.91
C GLN A 28 21.54 27.31 34.43
N LYS A 29 20.48 27.15 35.21
CA LYS A 29 20.58 26.94 36.66
C LYS A 29 21.02 25.50 37.00
N ASP A 30 20.81 24.58 36.06
CA ASP A 30 21.47 23.27 36.01
C ASP A 30 22.91 23.33 35.44
N ALA A 31 23.42 24.53 35.11
CA ALA A 31 24.87 24.76 34.95
C ALA A 31 25.55 25.07 36.30
N ALA A 32 25.10 24.39 37.37
CA ALA A 32 26.08 23.89 38.32
C ALA A 32 27.05 23.01 37.52
N PRO A 33 28.36 22.97 37.84
CA PRO A 33 29.20 21.93 37.26
C PRO A 33 28.49 20.59 37.50
N ASP A 34 28.09 19.91 36.42
CA ASP A 34 27.19 18.75 36.40
C ASP A 34 27.78 17.50 37.13
N THR A 35 28.90 17.70 37.80
CA THR A 35 29.34 16.93 38.93
C THR A 35 29.90 17.89 39.97
N LEU A 36 29.18 18.13 41.07
CA LEU A 36 29.85 18.45 42.32
C LEU A 36 30.95 17.39 42.49
N THR A 37 32.20 17.81 42.39
CA THR A 37 33.30 16.87 42.47
C THR A 37 33.29 16.26 43.87
N PRO A 38 33.81 15.03 44.06
CA PRO A 38 33.92 14.44 45.39
C PRO A 38 34.56 15.39 46.41
N ASP A 39 35.47 16.26 45.94
CA ASP A 39 36.18 17.25 46.74
C ASP A 39 35.34 18.47 47.09
N ASP A 40 34.43 18.90 46.21
CA ASP A 40 33.48 19.99 46.50
C ASP A 40 32.42 19.56 47.52
N LEU A 41 32.01 18.29 47.51
CA LEU A 41 31.07 17.72 48.48
C LEU A 41 31.69 17.56 49.87
N ARG A 42 33.00 17.22 49.95
CA ARG A 42 33.76 17.23 51.22
C ARG A 42 33.82 18.63 51.80
N ARG A 43 34.16 19.63 50.97
CA ARG A 43 34.25 21.04 51.40
C ARG A 43 32.92 21.58 51.93
N ILE A 44 31.81 21.30 51.24
CA ILE A 44 30.46 21.69 51.69
C ILE A 44 30.05 20.94 52.96
N GLY A 45 30.44 19.66 53.08
CA GLY A 45 30.23 18.87 54.30
C GLY A 45 30.98 19.44 55.51
N GLU A 46 32.22 19.90 55.30
CA GLU A 46 33.02 20.60 56.31
C GLU A 46 32.40 21.94 56.72
N GLU A 47 31.91 22.75 55.76
CA GLU A 47 31.23 24.04 56.04
C GLU A 47 29.92 23.88 56.81
N LEU A 48 29.21 22.76 56.62
CA LEU A 48 27.95 22.44 57.29
C LEU A 48 28.13 21.60 58.56
N ASP A 49 29.38 21.40 59.01
CA ASP A 49 29.76 20.63 60.19
C ASP A 49 29.25 19.16 60.17
N ILE A 50 29.15 18.58 58.98
CA ILE A 50 28.74 17.20 58.73
C ILE A 50 29.98 16.29 58.86
N PRO A 51 29.98 15.26 59.73
CA PRO A 51 31.13 14.38 59.88
C PRO A 51 31.54 13.70 58.57
N ALA A 52 32.83 13.75 58.22
CA ALA A 52 33.39 13.24 56.97
C ALA A 52 32.94 11.81 56.60
N ARG A 53 32.77 10.93 57.59
CA ARG A 53 32.26 9.55 57.42
C ARG A 53 30.91 9.47 56.72
N TYR A 54 30.02 10.44 56.92
CA TYR A 54 28.70 10.46 56.28
C TYR A 54 28.77 11.00 54.86
N VAL A 55 29.69 11.94 54.60
CA VAL A 55 29.97 12.44 53.25
C VAL A 55 30.56 11.32 52.39
N ASP A 56 31.52 10.55 52.91
CA ASP A 56 32.11 9.40 52.23
C ASP A 56 31.06 8.30 51.93
N GLN A 57 30.19 7.96 52.90
CA GLN A 57 29.10 7.01 52.69
C GLN A 57 28.10 7.49 51.62
N ALA A 58 27.78 8.79 51.61
CA ALA A 58 26.90 9.38 50.61
C ALA A 58 27.54 9.37 49.21
N LEU A 59 28.84 9.68 49.12
CA LEU A 59 29.61 9.60 47.87
C LEU A 59 29.65 8.18 47.30
N GLU A 60 29.91 7.17 48.13
CA GLU A 60 29.87 5.76 47.71
C GLU A 60 28.48 5.30 47.27
N ALA A 61 27.43 5.71 47.99
CA ALA A 61 26.06 5.37 47.62
C ALA A 61 25.66 6.01 46.28
N LEU A 62 26.10 7.25 46.04
CA LEU A 62 25.87 7.96 44.77
C LEU A 62 26.64 7.30 43.62
N ALA A 63 27.89 6.88 43.85
CA ALA A 63 28.70 6.19 42.86
C ALA A 63 28.06 4.87 42.41
N ARG A 64 27.58 4.05 43.36
CA ARG A 64 26.85 2.80 43.07
C ARG A 64 25.59 3.03 42.22
N ARG A 65 24.77 4.02 42.58
CA ARG A 65 23.57 4.37 41.81
C ARG A 65 23.90 4.88 40.40
N ARG A 66 24.96 5.66 40.24
CA ARG A 66 25.41 6.13 38.92
C ARG A 66 25.88 4.99 38.03
N GLU A 67 26.59 4.01 38.59
CA GLU A 67 26.97 2.80 37.84
C GLU A 67 25.75 1.98 37.41
N GLU A 68 24.77 1.81 38.29
CA GLU A 68 23.51 1.12 37.98
C GLU A 68 22.72 1.88 36.89
N GLN A 69 22.58 3.20 37.02
CA GLN A 69 21.94 4.06 36.02
C GLN A 69 22.66 4.02 34.68
N ALA A 70 24.00 4.01 34.68
CA ALA A 70 24.79 3.90 33.46
C ALA A 70 24.62 2.52 32.80
N ARG A 71 24.60 1.44 33.58
CA ARG A 71 24.33 0.08 33.08
C ARG A 71 22.92 -0.05 32.50
N GLU A 72 21.92 0.53 33.17
CA GLU A 72 20.55 0.59 32.68
C GLU A 72 20.43 1.42 31.40
N ALA A 73 21.06 2.59 31.34
CA ALA A 73 21.07 3.44 30.16
C ALA A 73 21.72 2.72 28.97
N GLN A 74 22.87 2.06 29.18
CA GLN A 74 23.53 1.25 28.17
C GLN A 74 22.68 0.05 27.73
N ALA A 75 21.99 -0.62 28.65
CA ALA A 75 21.08 -1.72 28.33
C ALA A 75 19.88 -1.22 27.50
N ARG A 76 19.27 -0.09 27.88
CA ARG A 76 18.17 0.56 27.15
C ARG A 76 18.62 1.01 25.75
N GLU A 77 19.83 1.54 25.61
CA GLU A 77 20.41 1.89 24.32
C GLU A 77 20.64 0.67 23.42
N ARG A 78 21.21 -0.42 23.95
CA ARG A 78 21.43 -1.66 23.18
C ARG A 78 20.12 -2.24 22.67
N LEU A 79 19.10 -2.29 23.52
CA LEU A 79 17.77 -2.76 23.15
C LEU A 79 17.11 -1.86 22.09
N SER A 80 17.26 -0.53 22.21
CA SER A 80 16.69 0.41 21.24
C SER A 80 17.40 0.35 19.87
N ARG A 81 18.74 0.21 19.84
CA ARG A 81 19.52 0.03 18.61
C ARG A 81 19.15 -1.26 17.89
N GLN A 82 19.03 -2.38 18.60
CA GLN A 82 18.62 -3.66 18.01
C GLN A 82 17.18 -3.62 17.47
N ARG A 83 16.23 -3.02 18.21
CA ARG A 83 14.85 -2.84 17.74
C ARG A 83 14.79 -2.03 16.45
N ARG A 84 15.52 -0.90 16.38
CA ARG A 84 15.58 -0.07 15.16
C ARG A 84 16.18 -0.81 13.97
N ALA A 85 17.22 -1.63 14.18
CA ALA A 85 17.82 -2.42 13.11
C ALA A 85 16.85 -3.48 12.56
N ARG A 86 16.15 -4.21 13.44
CA ARG A 86 15.13 -5.20 13.03
C ARG A 86 13.96 -4.56 12.29
N LEU A 87 13.50 -3.38 12.73
CA LEU A 87 12.45 -2.63 12.04
C LEU A 87 12.87 -2.19 10.63
N LYS A 88 14.11 -1.72 10.46
CA LYS A 88 14.66 -1.36 9.14
C LYS A 88 14.76 -2.57 8.22
N GLN A 89 15.22 -3.71 8.73
CA GLN A 89 15.27 -4.96 7.96
C GLN A 89 13.87 -5.44 7.56
N GLY A 90 12.90 -5.39 8.48
CA GLY A 90 11.51 -5.70 8.18
C GLY A 90 10.90 -4.77 7.12
N ALA A 91 11.22 -3.47 7.18
CA ALA A 91 10.78 -2.51 6.16
C ALA A 91 11.33 -2.84 4.77
N TRP A 92 12.62 -3.16 4.65
CA TRP A 92 13.22 -3.58 3.38
C TRP A 92 12.61 -4.88 2.84
N ALA A 93 12.35 -5.86 3.72
CA ALA A 93 11.67 -7.09 3.34
C ALA A 93 10.24 -6.81 2.82
N GLY A 94 9.50 -5.91 3.47
CA GLY A 94 8.18 -5.48 3.04
C GLY A 94 8.19 -4.80 1.65
N VAL A 95 9.15 -3.91 1.41
CA VAL A 95 9.32 -3.26 0.10
C VAL A 95 9.66 -4.28 -0.99
N ALA A 96 10.56 -5.22 -0.71
CA ALA A 96 10.90 -6.27 -1.66
C ALA A 96 9.67 -7.15 -2.01
N LEU A 97 8.89 -7.54 -1.00
CA LEU A 97 7.66 -8.32 -1.21
C LEU A 97 6.62 -7.54 -2.03
N ALA A 98 6.40 -6.27 -1.72
CA ALA A 98 5.50 -5.41 -2.48
C ALA A 98 5.96 -5.23 -3.93
N GLY A 99 7.27 -5.10 -4.16
CA GLY A 99 7.86 -5.04 -5.50
C GLY A 99 7.60 -6.31 -6.30
N VAL A 100 7.81 -7.49 -5.70
CA VAL A 100 7.52 -8.79 -6.35
C VAL A 100 6.03 -8.91 -6.70
N LEU A 101 5.13 -8.53 -5.78
CA LEU A 101 3.69 -8.54 -6.03
C LEU A 101 3.29 -7.58 -7.16
N ALA A 102 3.89 -6.40 -7.22
CA ALA A 102 3.66 -5.44 -8.30
C ALA A 102 4.09 -6.00 -9.66
N VAL A 103 5.30 -6.57 -9.75
CA VAL A 103 5.80 -7.20 -10.98
C VAL A 103 4.93 -8.40 -11.38
N SER A 104 4.54 -9.24 -10.41
CA SER A 104 3.64 -10.37 -10.67
C SER A 104 2.27 -9.90 -11.19
N GLY A 105 1.73 -8.82 -10.65
CA GLY A 105 0.49 -8.21 -11.12
C GLY A 105 0.58 -7.72 -12.56
N LEU A 106 1.72 -7.15 -12.96
CA LEU A 106 1.98 -6.75 -14.34
C LEU A 106 2.02 -7.94 -15.31
N VAL A 107 2.62 -9.06 -14.91
CA VAL A 107 2.65 -10.28 -15.73
C VAL A 107 1.24 -10.82 -15.95
N VAL A 108 0.44 -10.91 -14.88
CA VAL A 108 -0.96 -11.35 -14.96
C VAL A 108 -1.79 -10.41 -15.84
N ARG A 109 -1.62 -9.10 -15.67
CA ARG A 109 -2.30 -8.09 -16.48
C ARG A 109 -1.96 -8.26 -17.96
N ASN A 110 -0.68 -8.43 -18.30
CA ASN A 110 -0.25 -8.61 -19.68
C ASN A 110 -0.87 -9.86 -20.31
N GLY A 111 -0.90 -10.99 -19.59
CA GLY A 111 -1.55 -12.22 -20.07
C GLY A 111 -3.05 -12.03 -20.36
N LEU A 112 -3.78 -11.36 -19.46
CA LEU A 112 -5.19 -11.04 -19.66
C LEU A 112 -5.44 -10.07 -20.81
N THR A 113 -4.56 -9.09 -21.02
CA THR A 113 -4.70 -8.18 -22.16
C THR A 113 -4.50 -8.90 -23.49
N THR A 114 -3.63 -9.91 -23.53
CA THR A 114 -3.45 -10.77 -24.70
C THR A 114 -4.70 -11.59 -24.98
N THR A 115 -5.26 -12.28 -23.97
CA THR A 115 -6.49 -13.07 -24.17
C THR A 115 -7.68 -12.18 -24.53
N LEU A 116 -7.78 -10.98 -23.96
CA LEU A 116 -8.79 -9.99 -24.35
C LEU A 116 -8.65 -9.55 -25.81
N ALA A 117 -7.42 -9.30 -26.26
CA ALA A 117 -7.14 -8.94 -27.65
C ALA A 117 -7.51 -10.07 -28.63
N GLU A 118 -7.25 -11.32 -28.25
CA GLU A 118 -7.66 -12.49 -29.04
C GLU A 118 -9.19 -12.62 -29.14
N VAL A 119 -9.91 -12.38 -28.04
CA VAL A 119 -11.38 -12.37 -28.05
C VAL A 119 -11.91 -11.26 -28.96
N ALA A 120 -11.32 -10.07 -28.89
CA ALA A 120 -11.67 -8.95 -29.77
C ALA A 120 -11.43 -9.29 -31.25
N GLN A 121 -10.32 -9.97 -31.56
CA GLN A 121 -10.03 -10.46 -32.90
C GLN A 121 -11.05 -11.51 -33.37
N LYS A 122 -11.47 -12.44 -32.51
CA LYS A 122 -12.51 -13.41 -32.85
C LYS A 122 -13.87 -12.78 -33.04
N ARG A 123 -14.20 -11.76 -32.26
CA ARG A 123 -15.42 -10.99 -32.43
C ARG A 123 -15.50 -10.32 -33.81
N SER A 124 -14.40 -9.75 -34.31
CA SER A 124 -14.39 -9.16 -35.66
C SER A 124 -14.51 -10.22 -36.76
N GLN A 125 -13.96 -11.43 -36.56
CA GLN A 125 -14.16 -12.55 -37.49
C GLN A 125 -15.63 -12.96 -37.57
N VAL A 126 -16.31 -13.08 -36.42
CA VAL A 126 -17.75 -13.37 -36.39
C VAL A 126 -18.53 -12.29 -37.13
N ARG A 127 -18.26 -11.00 -36.87
CA ARG A 127 -18.92 -9.89 -37.56
C ARG A 127 -18.80 -9.99 -39.08
N ASN A 128 -17.58 -10.23 -39.59
CA ASN A 128 -17.35 -10.35 -41.03
C ASN A 128 -18.13 -11.51 -41.67
N VAL A 129 -18.27 -12.63 -40.94
CA VAL A 129 -19.02 -13.80 -41.44
C VAL A 129 -20.52 -13.57 -41.35
N VAL A 130 -21.00 -12.90 -40.30
CA VAL A 130 -22.41 -12.52 -40.15
C VAL A 130 -22.84 -11.56 -41.26
N GLU A 131 -22.05 -10.51 -41.53
CA GLU A 131 -22.31 -9.57 -42.63
C GLU A 131 -22.30 -10.28 -44.00
N ARG A 132 -21.33 -11.17 -44.23
CA ARG A 132 -21.29 -11.97 -45.46
C ARG A 132 -22.50 -12.89 -45.59
N ARG A 133 -22.97 -13.47 -44.49
CA ARG A 133 -24.19 -14.29 -44.47
C ARG A 133 -25.40 -13.43 -44.84
N GLU A 134 -25.54 -12.24 -44.28
CA GLU A 134 -26.66 -11.34 -44.59
C GLU A 134 -26.69 -10.94 -46.07
N THR A 135 -25.53 -10.57 -46.64
CA THR A 135 -25.44 -10.27 -48.09
C THR A 135 -25.75 -11.49 -48.97
N LEU A 136 -25.35 -12.68 -48.55
CA LEU A 136 -25.65 -13.93 -49.25
C LEU A 136 -27.14 -14.26 -49.17
N HIS A 137 -27.76 -14.17 -48.00
CA HIS A 137 -29.21 -14.34 -47.82
C HIS A 137 -29.99 -13.38 -48.72
N ALA A 138 -29.65 -12.08 -48.70
CA ALA A 138 -30.30 -11.08 -49.54
C ALA A 138 -30.18 -11.37 -51.05
N ARG A 139 -29.03 -11.92 -51.49
CA ARG A 139 -28.83 -12.32 -52.89
C ARG A 139 -29.66 -13.54 -53.24
N LEU A 140 -29.66 -14.56 -52.38
CA LEU A 140 -30.36 -15.81 -52.60
C LEU A 140 -31.88 -15.67 -52.53
N ASP A 141 -32.38 -14.70 -51.76
CA ASP A 141 -33.82 -14.41 -51.67
C ASP A 141 -34.43 -13.95 -53.00
N GLN A 142 -33.61 -13.40 -53.90
CA GLN A 142 -34.03 -13.03 -55.25
C GLN A 142 -34.11 -14.23 -56.22
N LEU A 143 -33.60 -15.39 -55.83
CA LEU A 143 -33.57 -16.61 -56.66
C LEU A 143 -34.75 -17.54 -56.34
N THR A 144 -35.18 -18.32 -57.33
CA THR A 144 -36.20 -19.35 -57.14
C THR A 144 -35.75 -20.37 -56.07
N PRO A 145 -36.62 -20.74 -55.12
CA PRO A 145 -36.31 -21.79 -54.14
C PRO A 145 -35.90 -23.10 -54.80
N GLY A 146 -34.89 -23.76 -54.24
CA GLY A 146 -34.35 -25.01 -54.75
C GLY A 146 -33.20 -25.54 -53.91
N LEU A 147 -32.89 -26.83 -54.06
CA LEU A 147 -31.93 -27.56 -53.21
C LEU A 147 -30.56 -26.87 -53.11
N ASN A 148 -30.06 -26.30 -54.21
CA ASN A 148 -28.77 -25.60 -54.22
C ASN A 148 -28.79 -24.32 -53.37
N ARG A 149 -29.87 -23.54 -53.44
CA ARG A 149 -30.05 -22.33 -52.63
C ARG A 149 -30.05 -22.69 -51.15
N ASP A 150 -30.83 -23.70 -50.77
CA ASP A 150 -30.97 -24.12 -49.39
C ASP A 150 -29.63 -24.65 -48.82
N ALA A 151 -28.87 -25.38 -49.64
CA ALA A 151 -27.54 -25.84 -49.28
C ALA A 151 -26.54 -24.68 -49.06
N GLU A 152 -26.58 -23.65 -49.90
CA GLU A 152 -25.73 -22.45 -49.74
C GLU A 152 -26.09 -21.66 -48.48
N VAL A 153 -27.38 -21.47 -48.20
CA VAL A 153 -27.87 -20.85 -46.95
C VAL A 153 -27.40 -21.64 -45.73
N ALA A 154 -27.63 -22.96 -45.71
CA ALA A 154 -27.22 -23.83 -44.61
C ALA A 154 -25.69 -23.81 -44.42
N GLY A 155 -24.92 -23.73 -45.50
CA GLY A 155 -23.46 -23.60 -45.46
C GLY A 155 -23.00 -22.28 -44.83
N ALA A 156 -23.67 -21.17 -45.14
CA ALA A 156 -23.37 -19.86 -44.54
C ALA A 156 -23.74 -19.81 -43.05
N ASP A 157 -24.90 -20.36 -42.68
CA ASP A 157 -25.35 -20.44 -41.29
C ASP A 157 -24.41 -21.31 -40.45
N ASN A 158 -23.98 -22.47 -40.97
CA ASN A 158 -22.98 -23.31 -40.32
C ASN A 158 -21.65 -22.58 -40.09
N ARG A 159 -21.21 -21.76 -41.05
CA ARG A 159 -19.96 -20.99 -40.89
C ARG A 159 -20.07 -19.97 -39.75
N VAL A 160 -21.21 -19.30 -39.62
CA VAL A 160 -21.45 -18.39 -38.47
C VAL A 160 -21.43 -19.18 -37.15
N ALA A 161 -22.12 -20.31 -37.08
CA ALA A 161 -22.15 -21.14 -35.86
C ALA A 161 -20.74 -21.59 -35.44
N VAL A 162 -19.89 -21.98 -36.40
CA VAL A 162 -18.50 -22.36 -36.13
C VAL A 162 -17.67 -21.19 -35.61
N GLU A 163 -17.78 -20.00 -36.20
CA GLU A 163 -17.03 -18.83 -35.71
C GLU A 163 -17.54 -18.32 -34.37
N GLN A 164 -18.85 -18.38 -34.11
CA GLN A 164 -19.43 -18.06 -32.80
C GLN A 164 -18.91 -19.01 -31.72
N ARG A 165 -18.85 -20.32 -32.01
CA ARG A 165 -18.23 -21.29 -31.10
C ARG A 165 -16.76 -20.96 -30.81
N ARG A 166 -15.98 -20.59 -31.83
CA ARG A 166 -14.57 -20.17 -31.65
C ARG A 166 -14.44 -18.90 -30.83
N TYR A 167 -15.37 -17.96 -30.97
CA TYR A 167 -15.44 -16.78 -30.10
C TYR A 167 -15.74 -17.18 -28.66
N ASP A 168 -16.74 -18.03 -28.43
CA ASP A 168 -17.14 -18.50 -27.10
C ASP A 168 -16.02 -19.24 -26.38
N GLU A 169 -15.28 -20.08 -27.09
CA GLU A 169 -14.11 -20.78 -26.54
C GLU A 169 -13.07 -19.79 -25.98
N ARG A 170 -12.82 -18.68 -26.69
CA ARG A 170 -11.88 -17.64 -26.23
C ARG A 170 -12.47 -16.77 -25.13
N ALA A 171 -13.75 -16.40 -25.23
CA ALA A 171 -14.43 -15.63 -24.20
C ALA A 171 -14.51 -16.41 -22.88
N ALA A 172 -14.82 -17.71 -22.94
CA ALA A 172 -14.83 -18.60 -21.78
C ALA A 172 -13.42 -18.76 -21.18
N ALA A 173 -12.37 -18.90 -21.99
CA ALA A 173 -10.99 -18.96 -21.50
C ALA A 173 -10.59 -17.67 -20.77
N TYR A 174 -10.95 -16.50 -21.33
CA TYR A 174 -10.78 -15.22 -20.65
C TYR A 174 -11.53 -15.21 -19.31
N ASN A 175 -12.82 -15.57 -19.31
CA ASN A 175 -13.66 -15.56 -18.10
C ASN A 175 -13.11 -16.48 -17.00
N ALA A 176 -12.66 -17.68 -17.36
CA ALA A 176 -12.03 -18.61 -16.43
C ALA A 176 -10.76 -18.02 -15.81
N SER A 177 -9.91 -17.40 -16.64
CA SER A 177 -8.68 -16.76 -16.16
C SER A 177 -8.98 -15.53 -15.28
N ALA A 178 -9.90 -14.67 -15.68
CA ALA A 178 -10.29 -13.46 -14.97
C ALA A 178 -10.95 -13.74 -13.61
N ALA A 179 -11.67 -14.85 -13.48
CA ALA A 179 -12.30 -15.27 -12.22
C ALA A 179 -11.34 -15.97 -11.25
N SER A 180 -10.21 -16.49 -11.73
CA SER A 180 -9.26 -17.26 -10.90
C SER A 180 -8.54 -16.40 -9.85
N PHE A 181 -8.23 -16.98 -8.69
CA PHE A 181 -7.33 -16.35 -7.72
C PHE A 181 -5.86 -16.64 -8.09
N PRO A 182 -4.94 -15.65 -8.05
CA PRO A 182 -5.09 -14.25 -7.61
C PRO A 182 -5.53 -13.25 -8.69
N THR A 183 -5.74 -13.72 -9.93
CA THR A 183 -6.07 -12.89 -11.10
C THR A 183 -7.27 -11.97 -10.92
N SER A 184 -8.33 -12.43 -10.23
CA SER A 184 -9.55 -11.65 -9.99
C SER A 184 -9.31 -10.35 -9.20
N TRP A 185 -8.28 -10.29 -8.37
CA TRP A 185 -7.87 -9.05 -7.69
C TRP A 185 -7.20 -8.08 -8.66
N VAL A 186 -6.33 -8.60 -9.54
CA VAL A 186 -5.68 -7.80 -10.59
C VAL A 186 -6.72 -7.21 -11.53
N VAL A 187 -7.74 -7.99 -11.93
CA VAL A 187 -8.83 -7.51 -12.79
C VAL A 187 -9.56 -6.32 -12.15
N ARG A 188 -9.95 -6.44 -10.87
CA ARG A 188 -10.64 -5.37 -10.13
C ARG A 188 -9.81 -4.10 -10.00
N LEU A 189 -8.48 -4.23 -9.85
CA LEU A 189 -7.57 -3.09 -9.69
C LEU A 189 -7.16 -2.46 -11.03
N SER A 190 -7.16 -3.22 -12.12
CA SER A 190 -6.66 -2.77 -13.43
C SER A 190 -7.73 -2.23 -14.37
N GLY A 191 -9.01 -2.37 -14.02
CA GLY A 191 -10.13 -1.93 -14.86
C GLY A 191 -10.40 -2.86 -16.06
N LEU A 192 -9.81 -4.05 -16.08
CA LEU A 192 -10.14 -5.07 -17.07
C LEU A 192 -11.57 -5.61 -16.84
N PRO A 193 -12.28 -6.03 -17.90
CA PRO A 193 -13.64 -6.55 -17.75
C PRO A 193 -13.63 -7.83 -16.90
N PRO A 194 -14.52 -7.98 -15.90
CA PRO A 194 -14.56 -9.16 -15.05
C PRO A 194 -15.07 -10.41 -15.77
N SER A 195 -15.90 -10.22 -16.80
CA SER A 195 -16.36 -11.27 -17.70
C SER A 195 -16.71 -10.67 -19.06
N LEU A 196 -16.65 -11.50 -20.10
CA LEU A 196 -17.03 -11.20 -21.46
C LEU A 196 -18.29 -12.00 -21.80
N PRO A 197 -19.23 -11.41 -22.57
CA PRO A 197 -20.45 -12.09 -22.96
C PRO A 197 -20.15 -13.24 -23.93
N LEU A 198 -20.97 -14.28 -23.88
CA LEU A 198 -20.96 -15.36 -24.87
C LEU A 198 -21.81 -14.98 -26.08
N SER A 199 -21.68 -15.74 -27.17
CA SER A 199 -22.38 -15.51 -28.43
C SER A 199 -23.90 -15.49 -28.28
N SER A 200 -24.42 -16.28 -27.33
CA SER A 200 -25.84 -16.32 -26.96
C SER A 200 -26.35 -15.07 -26.24
N GLU A 201 -25.45 -14.29 -25.64
CA GLU A 201 -25.77 -13.08 -24.88
C GLU A 201 -25.59 -11.81 -25.72
N VAL A 202 -24.92 -11.92 -26.86
CA VAL A 202 -24.67 -10.81 -27.79
C VAL A 202 -25.87 -10.66 -28.72
N SER A 203 -26.61 -9.56 -28.56
CA SER A 203 -27.77 -9.23 -29.41
C SER A 203 -27.38 -8.73 -30.80
N SER A 204 -26.18 -8.17 -30.96
CA SER A 204 -25.67 -7.67 -32.23
C SER A 204 -24.15 -7.80 -32.34
N TRP A 205 -23.70 -8.23 -33.53
CA TRP A 205 -22.30 -8.53 -33.82
C TRP A 205 -21.55 -7.35 -34.40
#